data_AF-A0A1W9LQ48-F1
#
_entry.id   AF-A0A1W9LQ48-F1
#
_cell.length_a   1.000
_cell.length_b   1.000
_cell.length_c   1.000
_cell.angle_alpha   90.00
_cell.angle_beta   90.00
_cell.angle_gamma   90.00
#
_symmetry.space_group_name_H-M   'P 1'
#
loop_
_entity.id
_entity.type
_entity.pdbx_description
1 polymer ?
#
loop_
_entity_poly.entity_id
_entity_poly.type
_entity_poly.pdbx_seq_one_letter_code
_entity_poly.pdbx_strand_id
1 'polypeptide(L)'
;MSRFFNIAGPCRPEIHYMIDPLPRLPGVRELIESQNFFVIHGPRQSGKTTYLYALMHRLNAEGRFSALTVNIQPAAAAKDSAHAMMMIADAIWHKARRHLPEKECPDMPDTSDQESFSRGQLQRYLNMWAEKNPKPAVLFIDEADTLPDPIFPSLLRQLIAGFEDRPHGFPHSVILTGVRDIRNYLFQKKQNHQTEPRSSGNFAALPFDIKAESFFMGGFTPSETAALLDKHSKASGQAFSPEIKAEIFRLTQGQPWLVNALTRQIVTGILKNDYSRPVTFAHITEARKELIRRRDTHLENLADRLRESAVKTVTEAVISGEFLEPGRLRDDLTHVQEIGLATLKTPVKFANPIYAETVFRALNYSYQISFNPEMAEPVRYIKSGRLIMDSLLSVFQEFYRRHAEAWLEKFDFREIGRQLLLIAFLQRIVGINGIIECETAVGSGRCEVLVIFGSERFALTLKLRRDSYSEQEGLSEMLGYLNRLGQEQGYLILFETDSQIPWEKHSYRITSQIPLEKRIFRKDVTLEGKRVIVIGM
;
A
#
# COMPACT_ATOMS: atom_id res chain seq x y z
N MET A 1 1.54 33.25 4.61
CA MET A 1 2.33 32.03 4.31
C MET A 1 1.79 31.41 3.04
N SER A 2 2.65 30.99 2.10
CA SER A 2 2.22 30.21 0.94
C SER A 2 1.77 28.81 1.37
N ARG A 3 0.77 28.26 0.69
CA ARG A 3 0.32 26.88 0.92
C ARG A 3 1.43 25.88 0.60
N PHE A 4 1.39 24.70 1.21
CA PHE A 4 2.36 23.62 0.97
C PHE A 4 1.70 22.23 0.84
N PHE A 5 2.41 21.26 0.27
CA PHE A 5 1.95 19.87 0.16
C PHE A 5 2.06 19.16 1.51
N ASN A 6 0.98 18.56 1.99
CA ASN A 6 0.93 17.97 3.32
C ASN A 6 1.16 16.46 3.30
N ILE A 7 1.94 15.96 4.25
CA ILE A 7 2.26 14.53 4.42
C ILE A 7 1.96 14.01 5.83
N ALA A 8 1.45 14.86 6.72
CA ALA A 8 1.21 14.53 8.12
C ALA A 8 -0.13 15.09 8.61
N GLY A 9 -0.94 14.24 9.23
CA GLY A 9 -2.27 14.61 9.72
C GLY A 9 -3.26 15.02 8.61
N PRO A 10 -4.47 15.46 8.98
CA PRO A 10 -5.49 15.91 8.03
C PRO A 10 -5.10 17.20 7.31
N CYS A 11 -5.54 17.36 6.07
CA CYS A 11 -5.30 18.58 5.32
C CYS A 11 -6.14 19.75 5.82
N ARG A 12 -5.55 20.96 5.77
CA ARG A 12 -6.15 22.21 6.20
C ARG A 12 -6.22 23.17 5.00
N PRO A 13 -7.40 23.61 4.55
CA PRO A 13 -7.55 24.41 3.33
C PRO A 13 -6.83 25.77 3.36
N GLU A 14 -6.60 26.31 4.56
CA GLU A 14 -5.92 27.57 4.79
C GLU A 14 -4.40 27.51 4.53
N ILE A 15 -3.76 26.35 4.75
CA ILE A 15 -2.30 26.20 4.69
C ILE A 15 -1.81 25.11 3.75
N HIS A 16 -2.67 24.19 3.30
CA HIS A 16 -2.27 23.06 2.46
C HIS A 16 -2.82 23.17 1.03
N TYR A 17 -2.06 22.67 0.05
CA TYR A 17 -2.61 22.34 -1.25
C TYR A 17 -3.53 21.13 -1.10
N MET A 18 -4.78 21.27 -1.53
CA MET A 18 -5.76 20.19 -1.53
C MET A 18 -6.82 20.40 -2.61
N ILE A 19 -7.43 19.30 -3.05
CA ILE A 19 -8.69 19.31 -3.80
C ILE A 19 -9.86 19.20 -2.82
N ASP A 20 -11.07 19.48 -3.29
CA ASP A 20 -12.28 19.21 -2.50
C ASP A 20 -12.39 17.69 -2.27
N PRO A 21 -12.38 17.21 -1.02
CA PRO A 21 -12.49 15.78 -0.76
C PRO A 21 -13.91 15.25 -0.93
N LEU A 22 -14.95 16.08 -0.85
CA LEU A 22 -16.35 15.62 -0.79
C LEU A 22 -16.82 14.86 -2.04
N PRO A 23 -16.47 15.28 -3.28
CA PRO A 23 -16.85 14.55 -4.49
C PRO A 23 -16.28 13.13 -4.60
N ARG A 24 -15.30 12.76 -3.77
CA ARG A 24 -14.63 11.46 -3.83
C ARG A 24 -15.52 10.31 -3.39
N LEU A 25 -16.53 10.58 -2.57
CA LEU A 25 -17.50 9.58 -2.07
C LEU A 25 -18.92 10.08 -2.36
N PRO A 26 -19.42 9.94 -3.61
CA PRO A 26 -20.80 10.28 -3.93
C PRO A 26 -21.77 9.38 -3.16
N GLY A 27 -22.98 9.85 -2.83
CA GLY A 27 -23.97 9.06 -2.09
C GLY A 27 -23.92 9.21 -0.56
N VAL A 28 -22.79 9.70 -0.01
CA VAL A 28 -22.63 9.84 1.44
C VAL A 28 -23.66 10.80 2.06
N ARG A 29 -24.03 11.86 1.32
CA ARG A 29 -25.01 12.84 1.82
C ARG A 29 -26.40 12.20 1.91
N GLU A 30 -26.80 11.49 0.87
CA GLU A 30 -28.09 10.83 0.74
C GLU A 30 -28.28 9.79 1.87
N LEU A 31 -27.21 9.07 2.24
CA LEU A 31 -27.25 8.16 3.37
C LEU A 31 -27.40 8.87 4.72
N ILE A 32 -26.71 9.99 4.92
CA ILE A 32 -26.90 10.78 6.15
C ILE A 32 -28.34 11.26 6.24
N GLU A 33 -28.88 11.86 5.17
CA GLU A 33 -30.26 12.36 5.13
C GLU A 33 -31.30 11.26 5.31
N SER A 34 -30.98 10.04 4.89
CA SER A 34 -31.80 8.83 5.06
C SER A 34 -31.60 8.14 6.41
N GLN A 35 -30.90 8.78 7.37
CA GLN A 35 -30.63 8.20 8.69
C GLN A 35 -29.92 6.84 8.60
N ASN A 36 -28.97 6.67 7.70
CA ASN A 36 -28.24 5.40 7.60
C ASN A 36 -26.95 5.43 8.41
N PHE A 37 -26.59 4.28 8.99
CA PHE A 37 -25.23 4.04 9.47
C PHE A 37 -24.45 3.40 8.34
N PHE A 38 -23.20 3.80 8.17
CA PHE A 38 -22.35 3.29 7.09
C PHE A 38 -20.87 3.34 7.47
N VAL A 39 -20.06 2.70 6.63
CA VAL A 39 -18.61 2.60 6.86
C VAL A 39 -17.87 3.32 5.75
N ILE A 40 -16.82 4.06 6.10
CA ILE A 40 -15.83 4.54 5.13
C ILE A 40 -14.50 3.86 5.44
N HIS A 41 -14.06 2.97 4.56
CA HIS A 41 -12.80 2.25 4.73
C HIS A 41 -11.84 2.54 3.57
N GLY A 42 -10.59 2.18 3.77
CA GLY A 42 -9.56 2.28 2.74
C GLY A 42 -8.17 2.40 3.33
N PRO A 43 -7.13 2.31 2.51
CA PRO A 43 -5.75 2.24 2.98
C PRO A 43 -5.36 3.39 3.91
N ARG A 44 -4.30 3.17 4.72
CA ARG A 44 -3.69 4.27 5.47
C ARG A 44 -3.29 5.40 4.52
N GLN A 45 -3.43 6.63 5.01
CA GLN A 45 -3.06 7.83 4.26
C GLN A 45 -3.85 8.04 2.94
N SER A 46 -5.09 7.53 2.83
CA SER A 46 -5.98 7.76 1.68
C SER A 46 -6.81 9.06 1.76
N GLY A 47 -6.70 9.81 2.85
CA GLY A 47 -7.42 11.07 3.07
C GLY A 47 -8.73 10.96 3.85
N LYS A 48 -9.05 9.80 4.46
CA LYS A 48 -10.28 9.58 5.24
C LYS A 48 -10.55 10.68 6.26
N THR A 49 -9.61 10.94 7.17
CA THR A 49 -9.76 11.99 8.20
C THR A 49 -9.96 13.37 7.58
N THR A 50 -9.28 13.69 6.47
CA THR A 50 -9.48 14.98 5.75
C THR A 50 -10.91 15.09 5.21
N TYR A 51 -11.43 14.00 4.65
CA TYR A 51 -12.82 13.92 4.18
C TYR A 51 -13.82 14.11 5.32
N LEU A 52 -13.62 13.43 6.46
CA LEU A 52 -14.51 13.54 7.62
C LEU A 52 -14.60 14.98 8.13
N TYR A 53 -13.47 15.66 8.31
CA TYR A 53 -13.47 17.07 8.74
C TYR A 53 -14.16 17.97 7.71
N ALA A 54 -13.90 17.78 6.41
CA ALA A 54 -14.57 18.56 5.36
C ALA A 54 -16.09 18.37 5.39
N LEU A 55 -16.55 17.13 5.58
CA LEU A 55 -17.97 16.81 5.66
C LEU A 55 -18.60 17.37 6.94
N MET A 56 -17.94 17.22 8.09
CA MET A 56 -18.37 17.81 9.35
C MET A 56 -18.54 19.33 9.22
N HIS A 57 -17.55 20.03 8.67
CA HIS A 57 -17.64 21.47 8.46
C HIS A 57 -18.76 21.85 7.50
N ARG A 58 -18.96 21.08 6.42
CA ARG A 58 -20.04 21.33 5.47
C ARG A 58 -21.42 21.17 6.12
N LEU A 59 -21.66 20.08 6.84
CA LEU A 59 -22.94 19.82 7.50
C LEU A 59 -23.25 20.86 8.58
N ASN A 60 -22.25 21.26 9.37
CA ASN A 60 -22.43 22.29 10.40
C ASN A 60 -22.71 23.67 9.78
N ALA A 61 -22.06 24.01 8.66
CA ALA A 61 -22.32 25.26 7.94
C ALA A 61 -23.72 25.32 7.31
N GLU A 62 -24.28 24.18 6.89
CA GLU A 62 -25.67 24.08 6.42
C GLU A 62 -26.70 24.27 7.54
N GLY A 63 -26.30 24.11 8.81
CA GLY A 63 -27.13 24.37 9.97
C GLY A 63 -28.22 23.33 10.27
N ARG A 64 -28.35 22.29 9.45
CA ARG A 64 -29.36 21.22 9.60
C ARG A 64 -28.98 20.15 10.62
N PHE A 65 -27.68 19.94 10.85
CA PHE A 65 -27.15 18.87 11.68
C PHE A 65 -26.15 19.41 12.71
N SER A 66 -25.99 18.66 13.80
CA SER A 66 -24.87 18.79 14.74
C SER A 66 -23.87 17.69 14.42
N ALA A 67 -22.93 17.96 13.52
CA ALA A 67 -21.97 16.98 13.01
C ALA A 67 -20.65 17.04 13.78
N LEU A 68 -20.11 15.87 14.16
CA LEU A 68 -18.89 15.77 14.95
C LEU A 68 -17.98 14.63 14.48
N THR A 69 -16.71 14.93 14.24
CA THR A 69 -15.66 13.92 14.00
C THR A 69 -14.83 13.68 15.26
N VAL A 70 -14.71 12.42 15.66
CA VAL A 70 -13.99 11.98 16.86
C VAL A 70 -13.03 10.87 16.48
N ASN A 71 -11.75 11.04 16.80
CA ASN A 71 -10.76 9.96 16.68
C ASN A 71 -10.75 9.18 17.99
N ILE A 72 -10.98 7.87 17.91
CA ILE A 72 -11.09 6.99 19.07
C ILE A 72 -9.87 6.09 19.28
N GLN A 73 -8.80 6.28 18.51
CA GLN A 73 -7.56 5.53 18.64
C GLN A 73 -7.00 5.47 20.08
N PRO A 74 -7.07 6.53 20.91
CA PRO A 74 -6.61 6.44 22.30
C PRO A 74 -7.30 5.35 23.12
N ALA A 75 -8.56 5.01 22.82
CA ALA A 75 -9.32 3.98 23.53
C ALA A 75 -8.77 2.56 23.29
N ALA A 76 -7.88 2.36 22.30
CA ALA A 76 -7.18 1.10 22.11
C ALA A 76 -6.21 0.76 23.27
N ALA A 77 -5.78 1.76 24.05
CA ALA A 77 -4.94 1.57 25.23
C ALA A 77 -5.75 1.32 26.53
N ALA A 78 -7.08 1.22 26.43
CA ALA A 78 -7.92 0.98 27.58
C ALA A 78 -7.68 -0.39 28.21
N LYS A 79 -7.93 -0.47 29.52
CA LYS A 79 -7.75 -1.69 30.31
C LYS A 79 -8.78 -2.77 29.96
N ASP A 80 -9.99 -2.33 29.65
CA ASP A 80 -11.14 -3.17 29.32
C ASP A 80 -12.15 -2.36 28.48
N SER A 81 -13.23 -3.02 28.08
CA SER A 81 -14.29 -2.41 27.27
C SER A 81 -15.00 -1.25 27.97
N ALA A 82 -15.16 -1.29 29.31
CA ALA A 82 -15.85 -0.23 30.06
C ALA A 82 -15.01 1.05 30.06
N HIS A 83 -13.73 0.92 30.38
CA HIS A 83 -12.76 2.01 30.30
C HIS A 83 -12.67 2.58 28.89
N ALA A 84 -12.71 1.74 27.84
CA ALA A 84 -12.70 2.22 26.47
C ALA A 84 -13.92 3.07 26.12
N MET A 85 -15.13 2.65 26.53
CA MET A 85 -16.34 3.44 26.30
C MET A 85 -16.31 4.79 27.02
N MET A 86 -15.75 4.83 28.23
CA MET A 86 -15.54 6.08 28.96
C MET A 86 -14.58 7.01 28.21
N MET A 87 -13.45 6.50 27.71
CA MET A 87 -12.51 7.27 26.90
C MET A 87 -13.15 7.80 25.61
N ILE A 88 -14.05 7.03 24.99
CA ILE A 88 -14.78 7.46 23.79
C ILE A 88 -15.77 8.60 24.14
N ALA A 89 -16.54 8.46 25.22
CA ALA A 89 -17.47 9.50 25.67
C ALA A 89 -16.74 10.82 26.02
N ASP A 90 -15.60 10.71 26.69
CA ASP A 90 -14.71 11.83 27.00
C ASP A 90 -14.16 12.50 25.72
N ALA A 91 -13.70 11.70 24.76
CA ALA A 91 -13.24 12.20 23.46
C ALA A 91 -14.35 12.93 22.70
N ILE A 92 -15.59 12.41 22.73
CA ILE A 92 -16.77 13.06 22.14
C ILE A 92 -17.01 14.43 22.81
N TRP A 93 -17.02 14.49 24.14
CA TRP A 93 -17.23 15.74 24.87
C TRP A 93 -16.18 16.80 24.52
N HIS A 94 -14.90 16.44 24.59
CA HIS A 94 -13.78 17.33 24.28
C HIS A 94 -13.79 17.83 22.82
N LYS A 95 -14.22 16.98 21.89
CA LYS A 95 -14.35 17.38 20.48
C LYS A 95 -15.56 18.28 20.26
N ALA A 96 -16.70 17.96 20.87
CA ALA A 96 -17.92 18.77 20.76
C ALA A 96 -17.66 20.20 21.25
N ARG A 97 -17.05 20.38 22.42
CA ARG A 97 -16.71 21.71 22.96
C ARG A 97 -15.83 22.57 22.05
N ARG A 98 -15.07 21.95 21.14
CA ARG A 98 -14.19 22.64 20.20
C ARG A 98 -14.88 22.96 18.87
N HIS A 99 -15.84 22.15 18.45
CA HIS A 99 -16.37 22.19 17.09
C HIS A 99 -17.87 22.51 16.99
N LEU A 100 -18.60 22.42 18.10
CA LEU A 100 -20.04 22.68 18.19
C LEU A 100 -20.32 23.87 19.12
N PRO A 101 -21.41 24.61 18.90
CA PRO A 101 -21.94 25.56 19.87
C PRO A 101 -22.26 24.89 21.21
N GLU A 102 -22.21 25.65 22.30
CA GLU A 102 -22.46 25.13 23.66
C GLU A 102 -23.81 24.42 23.79
N LYS A 103 -24.87 24.97 23.18
CA LYS A 103 -26.21 24.37 23.17
C LYS A 103 -26.33 23.04 22.41
N GLU A 104 -25.34 22.71 21.56
CA GLU A 104 -25.29 21.47 20.76
C GLU A 104 -24.30 20.45 21.36
N CYS A 105 -23.59 20.82 22.43
CA CYS A 105 -22.62 19.94 23.10
C CYS A 105 -23.33 18.92 24.00
N PRO A 106 -22.80 17.69 24.10
CA PRO A 106 -23.18 16.77 25.17
C PRO A 106 -22.67 17.27 26.52
N ASP A 107 -23.26 16.74 27.58
CA ASP A 107 -22.78 16.99 28.95
C ASP A 107 -21.45 16.28 29.21
N MET A 108 -20.70 16.74 30.21
CA MET A 108 -19.47 16.08 30.61
C MET A 108 -19.79 14.65 31.10
N PRO A 109 -19.10 13.61 30.62
CA PRO A 109 -19.35 12.26 31.10
C PRO A 109 -18.98 12.15 32.59
N ASP A 110 -19.83 11.50 33.37
CA ASP A 110 -19.54 11.23 34.78
C ASP A 110 -18.50 10.12 34.90
N THR A 111 -17.27 10.49 35.28
CA THR A 111 -16.15 9.55 35.41
C THR A 111 -15.94 9.05 36.85
N SER A 112 -16.86 9.38 37.77
CA SER A 112 -16.68 9.09 39.20
C SER A 112 -16.97 7.65 39.61
N ASP A 113 -17.67 6.88 38.76
CA ASP A 113 -17.98 5.46 39.00
C ASP A 113 -17.54 4.58 37.81
N GLN A 114 -16.45 3.81 38.01
CA GLN A 114 -15.88 2.92 36.98
C GLN A 114 -16.71 1.64 36.78
N GLU A 115 -17.47 1.17 37.78
CA GLU A 115 -18.34 -0.01 37.64
C GLU A 115 -19.58 0.30 36.78
N SER A 116 -20.01 1.55 36.83
CA SER A 116 -21.09 2.13 36.04
C SER A 116 -20.89 1.98 34.52
N PHE A 117 -19.66 2.11 33.99
CA PHE A 117 -19.37 2.00 32.55
C PHE A 117 -19.40 0.55 32.00
N SER A 118 -19.56 -0.46 32.85
CA SER A 118 -19.57 -1.88 32.46
C SER A 118 -20.83 -2.34 31.69
N ARG A 119 -21.90 -1.53 31.67
CA ARG A 119 -23.21 -1.90 31.09
C ARG A 119 -23.87 -0.76 30.29
N GLY A 120 -23.48 -0.57 29.03
CA GLY A 120 -24.25 0.25 28.06
C GLY A 120 -24.16 1.77 28.21
N GLN A 121 -23.13 2.32 28.88
CA GLN A 121 -23.06 3.75 29.12
C GLN A 121 -22.71 4.61 27.90
N LEU A 122 -21.95 4.13 26.91
CA LEU A 122 -21.75 4.93 25.69
C LEU A 122 -23.07 5.09 24.94
N GLN A 123 -23.90 4.05 24.88
CA GLN A 123 -25.25 4.14 24.34
C GLN A 123 -26.02 5.25 25.09
N ARG A 124 -26.18 5.13 26.42
CA ARG A 124 -26.91 6.13 27.22
C ARG A 124 -26.38 7.55 27.04
N TYR A 125 -25.07 7.72 26.99
CA TYR A 125 -24.43 9.01 26.76
C TYR A 125 -24.79 9.60 25.39
N LEU A 126 -24.81 8.78 24.34
CA LEU A 126 -25.26 9.17 23.01
C LEU A 126 -26.76 9.46 22.95
N ASN A 127 -27.60 8.71 23.69
CA ASN A 127 -29.03 9.02 23.83
C ASN A 127 -29.23 10.40 24.44
N MET A 128 -28.61 10.66 25.60
CA MET A 128 -28.70 11.96 26.28
C MET A 128 -28.22 13.11 25.40
N TRP A 129 -27.16 12.89 24.61
CA TRP A 129 -26.71 13.89 23.66
C TRP A 129 -27.79 14.16 22.60
N ALA A 130 -28.34 13.12 21.96
CA ALA A 130 -29.34 13.27 20.91
C ALA A 130 -30.63 13.94 21.40
N GLU A 131 -31.12 13.58 22.60
CA GLU A 131 -32.34 14.14 23.20
C GLU A 131 -32.20 15.62 23.54
N LYS A 132 -31.02 16.04 24.02
CA LYS A 132 -30.74 17.43 24.39
C LYS A 132 -30.36 18.30 23.19
N ASN A 133 -29.79 17.70 22.14
CA ASN A 133 -29.28 18.46 21.00
C ASN A 133 -30.44 19.07 20.21
N PRO A 134 -30.44 20.40 19.97
CA PRO A 134 -31.51 21.04 19.21
C PRO A 134 -31.58 20.61 17.74
N LYS A 135 -30.58 19.88 17.25
CA LYS A 135 -30.52 19.37 15.87
C LYS A 135 -30.15 17.88 15.88
N PRO A 136 -30.55 17.13 14.84
CA PRO A 136 -30.12 15.75 14.68
C PRO A 136 -28.59 15.63 14.67
N ALA A 137 -28.04 14.78 15.54
CA ALA A 137 -26.60 14.61 15.72
C ALA A 137 -26.02 13.61 14.70
N VAL A 138 -24.92 13.98 14.03
CA VAL A 138 -24.19 13.11 13.10
C VAL A 138 -22.80 12.84 13.65
N LEU A 139 -22.46 11.58 13.90
CA LEU A 139 -21.21 11.20 14.56
C LEU A 139 -20.29 10.42 13.60
N PHE A 140 -19.13 10.99 13.30
CA PHE A 140 -18.05 10.31 12.59
C PHE A 140 -17.03 9.78 13.60
N ILE A 141 -16.90 8.46 13.69
CA ILE A 141 -15.95 7.76 14.54
C ILE A 141 -14.77 7.33 13.67
N ASP A 142 -13.64 8.03 13.84
CA ASP A 142 -12.41 7.84 13.08
C ASP A 142 -11.49 6.81 13.75
N GLU A 143 -10.78 6.01 12.94
CA GLU A 143 -9.83 4.97 13.40
C GLU A 143 -10.48 3.87 14.27
N ALA A 144 -11.71 3.47 13.95
CA ALA A 144 -12.44 2.47 14.74
C ALA A 144 -11.82 1.07 14.68
N ASP A 145 -11.11 0.75 13.60
CA ASP A 145 -10.39 -0.52 13.41
C ASP A 145 -9.11 -0.65 14.25
N THR A 146 -8.74 0.39 15.00
CA THR A 146 -7.62 0.35 15.95
C THR A 146 -7.97 -0.32 17.27
N LEU A 147 -9.26 -0.45 17.59
CA LEU A 147 -9.72 -1.05 18.83
C LEU A 147 -9.42 -2.56 18.86
N PRO A 148 -8.80 -3.09 19.94
CA PRO A 148 -8.55 -4.51 20.07
C PRO A 148 -9.83 -5.28 20.43
N ASP A 149 -9.77 -6.61 20.43
CA ASP A 149 -10.78 -7.42 21.10
C ASP A 149 -10.49 -7.46 22.61
N PRO A 150 -11.51 -7.46 23.49
CA PRO A 150 -12.96 -7.50 23.22
C PRO A 150 -13.63 -6.12 23.04
N ILE A 151 -12.85 -5.05 22.87
CA ILE A 151 -13.33 -3.65 22.89
C ILE A 151 -14.17 -3.31 21.64
N PHE A 152 -13.68 -3.66 20.45
CA PHE A 152 -14.37 -3.32 19.19
C PHE A 152 -15.79 -3.89 19.10
N PRO A 153 -16.04 -5.19 19.40
CA PRO A 153 -17.42 -5.72 19.46
C PRO A 153 -18.30 -5.03 20.50
N SER A 154 -17.74 -4.58 21.62
CA SER A 154 -18.48 -3.86 22.66
C SER A 154 -19.00 -2.50 22.17
N LEU A 155 -18.19 -1.78 21.38
CA LEU A 155 -18.61 -0.54 20.70
C LEU A 155 -19.80 -0.83 19.77
N LEU A 156 -19.65 -1.83 18.88
CA LEU A 156 -20.70 -2.14 17.89
C LEU A 156 -22.02 -2.51 18.55
N ARG A 157 -22.02 -3.32 19.61
CA ARG A 157 -23.25 -3.70 20.34
C ARG A 157 -23.99 -2.50 20.91
N GLN A 158 -23.28 -1.53 21.46
CA GLN A 158 -23.89 -0.31 22.01
C GLN A 158 -24.44 0.61 20.92
N LEU A 159 -23.77 0.69 19.76
CA LEU A 159 -24.30 1.40 18.60
C LEU A 159 -25.56 0.73 18.03
N ILE A 160 -25.59 -0.61 18.01
CA ILE A 160 -26.76 -1.38 17.59
C ILE A 160 -27.94 -1.17 18.55
N ALA A 161 -27.69 -1.22 19.86
CA ALA A 161 -28.73 -1.08 20.86
C ALA A 161 -29.46 0.27 20.82
N GLY A 162 -28.81 1.36 20.37
CA GLY A 162 -29.44 2.68 20.21
C GLY A 162 -30.03 2.94 18.82
N PHE A 163 -29.89 2.03 17.86
CA PHE A 163 -30.24 2.30 16.45
C PHE A 163 -31.73 2.58 16.23
N GLU A 164 -32.63 1.96 17.00
CA GLU A 164 -34.08 2.13 16.83
C GLU A 164 -34.59 3.48 17.38
N ASP A 165 -33.83 4.14 18.26
CA ASP A 165 -34.23 5.39 18.94
C ASP A 165 -33.96 6.66 18.10
N ARG A 166 -33.43 6.51 16.87
CA ARG A 166 -33.08 7.63 16.00
C ARG A 166 -34.32 8.31 15.40
N PRO A 167 -34.24 9.61 15.05
CA PRO A 167 -33.07 10.49 15.14
C PRO A 167 -33.03 11.34 16.43
N HIS A 168 -34.04 11.26 17.30
CA HIS A 168 -34.20 12.14 18.46
C HIS A 168 -33.80 11.50 19.80
N GLY A 169 -33.81 10.18 19.90
CA GLY A 169 -33.34 9.42 21.06
C GLY A 169 -31.94 8.83 20.88
N PHE A 170 -31.33 8.93 19.70
CA PHE A 170 -29.95 8.49 19.42
C PHE A 170 -29.40 9.23 18.18
N PRO A 171 -28.07 9.30 17.97
CA PRO A 171 -27.50 10.02 16.81
C PRO A 171 -28.12 9.61 15.47
N HIS A 172 -28.59 10.62 14.73
CA HIS A 172 -29.23 10.52 13.42
C HIS A 172 -28.48 9.61 12.45
N SER A 173 -27.15 9.74 12.41
CA SER A 173 -26.27 8.89 11.61
C SER A 173 -24.93 8.71 12.34
N VAL A 174 -24.41 7.48 12.31
CA VAL A 174 -23.10 7.11 12.82
C VAL A 174 -22.29 6.51 11.69
N ILE A 175 -21.09 7.06 11.49
CA ILE A 175 -20.17 6.65 10.44
C ILE A 175 -18.92 6.12 11.10
N LEU A 176 -18.53 4.89 10.77
CA LEU A 176 -17.30 4.29 11.26
C LEU A 176 -16.25 4.34 10.15
N THR A 177 -15.01 4.70 10.48
CA THR A 177 -13.91 4.64 9.53
C THR A 177 -12.76 3.77 10.00
N GLY A 178 -11.99 3.26 9.05
CA GLY A 178 -10.81 2.46 9.31
C GLY A 178 -10.09 2.02 8.04
N VAL A 179 -9.14 1.11 8.17
CA VAL A 179 -8.46 0.47 7.04
C VAL A 179 -9.37 -0.54 6.35
N ARG A 180 -10.16 -1.29 7.12
CA ARG A 180 -10.93 -2.46 6.64
C ARG A 180 -12.44 -2.25 6.71
N ASP A 181 -13.20 -3.01 5.92
CA ASP A 181 -14.65 -3.14 6.15
C ASP A 181 -14.88 -3.91 7.46
N ILE A 182 -15.80 -3.42 8.29
CA ILE A 182 -16.20 -4.05 9.56
C ILE A 182 -16.68 -5.49 9.35
N ARG A 183 -17.30 -5.79 8.20
CA ARG A 183 -17.68 -7.17 7.85
C ARG A 183 -16.45 -8.07 7.81
N ASN A 184 -15.39 -7.65 7.13
CA ASN A 184 -14.18 -8.44 6.94
C ASN A 184 -13.43 -8.63 8.27
N TYR A 185 -13.46 -7.62 9.15
CA TYR A 185 -12.94 -7.73 10.51
C TYR A 185 -13.58 -8.91 11.28
N LEU A 186 -14.91 -9.04 11.24
CA LEU A 186 -15.63 -10.11 11.93
C LEU A 186 -15.43 -11.49 11.28
N PHE A 187 -15.17 -11.55 9.96
CA PHE A 187 -14.97 -12.82 9.24
C PHE A 187 -13.58 -13.43 9.48
N GLN A 188 -12.49 -12.66 9.36
CA GLN A 188 -11.12 -13.20 9.55
C GLN A 188 -10.91 -13.76 10.96
N LYS A 189 -11.47 -13.12 11.98
CA LYS A 189 -11.26 -13.56 13.36
C LYS A 189 -11.96 -14.87 13.70
N LYS A 190 -13.02 -15.26 12.96
CA LYS A 190 -13.61 -16.60 13.08
C LYS A 190 -12.64 -17.72 12.69
N GLN A 191 -11.69 -17.46 11.79
CA GLN A 191 -10.73 -18.47 11.33
C GLN A 191 -9.54 -18.60 12.29
N ASN A 192 -9.07 -17.48 12.87
CA ASN A 192 -7.92 -17.50 13.79
C ASN A 192 -8.21 -18.15 15.16
N HIS A 193 -9.48 -18.23 15.59
CA HIS A 193 -9.87 -18.82 16.88
C HIS A 193 -10.32 -20.29 16.82
N GLN A 194 -9.99 -21.03 15.74
CA GLN A 194 -10.34 -22.46 15.64
C GLN A 194 -9.58 -23.38 16.62
N THR A 195 -8.57 -22.88 17.33
CA THR A 195 -7.74 -23.66 18.28
C THR A 195 -8.10 -23.50 19.76
N GLU A 196 -9.10 -22.68 20.13
CA GLU A 196 -9.54 -22.58 21.53
C GLU A 196 -10.83 -23.39 21.78
N PRO A 197 -10.95 -24.08 22.95
CA PRO A 197 -12.16 -24.83 23.28
C PRO A 197 -13.35 -23.88 23.30
N ARG A 198 -14.41 -24.24 22.57
CA ARG A 198 -15.73 -23.57 22.56
C ARG A 198 -16.27 -23.40 23.97
N SER A 199 -15.85 -22.34 24.64
CA SER A 199 -16.22 -22.03 26.01
C SER A 199 -17.03 -20.75 25.98
N SER A 200 -18.32 -20.90 26.27
CA SER A 200 -19.27 -19.83 26.60
C SER A 200 -19.80 -18.97 25.46
N GLY A 201 -20.87 -19.47 24.83
CA GLY A 201 -21.98 -18.68 24.29
C GLY A 201 -21.76 -18.06 22.91
N ASN A 202 -22.58 -18.46 21.94
CA ASN A 202 -22.89 -17.79 20.66
C ASN A 202 -22.28 -16.39 20.42
N PHE A 203 -20.96 -16.28 20.23
CA PHE A 203 -20.33 -15.12 19.58
C PHE A 203 -20.59 -15.12 18.06
N ALA A 204 -21.38 -16.09 17.58
CA ALA A 204 -21.90 -16.15 16.24
C ALA A 204 -23.01 -15.10 16.06
N ALA A 205 -22.74 -14.14 15.17
CA ALA A 205 -23.70 -13.22 14.55
C ALA A 205 -24.22 -12.07 15.41
N LEU A 206 -23.43 -10.99 15.47
CA LEU A 206 -24.01 -9.69 15.14
C LEU A 206 -23.17 -9.10 14.01
N PRO A 207 -23.50 -9.39 12.73
CA PRO A 207 -23.11 -8.44 11.71
C PRO A 207 -23.59 -7.06 12.18
N PHE A 208 -22.82 -6.01 11.92
CA PHE A 208 -23.30 -4.64 12.02
C PHE A 208 -24.38 -4.46 10.93
N ASP A 209 -25.53 -5.13 11.10
CA ASP A 209 -26.59 -5.34 10.11
C ASP A 209 -27.42 -4.07 9.89
N ILE A 210 -27.24 -3.12 10.81
CA ILE A 210 -27.71 -1.76 10.73
C ILE A 210 -26.91 -0.90 9.74
N LYS A 211 -25.89 -1.46 9.10
CA LYS A 211 -25.05 -0.80 8.10
C LYS A 211 -25.71 -0.86 6.72
N ALA A 212 -26.04 0.29 6.17
CA ALA A 212 -26.57 0.40 4.81
C ALA A 212 -25.50 0.14 3.74
N GLU A 213 -24.33 0.77 3.87
CA GLU A 213 -23.29 0.75 2.82
C GLU A 213 -21.85 0.78 3.39
N SER A 214 -20.90 0.33 2.57
CA SER A 214 -19.45 0.53 2.79
C SER A 214 -18.86 1.29 1.62
N PHE A 215 -18.29 2.46 1.87
CA PHE A 215 -17.54 3.22 0.88
C PHE A 215 -16.05 2.90 0.97
N PHE A 216 -15.45 2.58 -0.18
CA PHE A 216 -14.01 2.47 -0.30
C PHE A 216 -13.41 3.80 -0.75
N MET A 217 -12.54 4.40 0.08
CA MET A 217 -11.77 5.58 -0.26
C MET A 217 -10.44 5.19 -0.92
N GLY A 218 -10.43 5.23 -2.25
CA GLY A 218 -9.25 4.90 -3.06
C GLY A 218 -8.21 6.01 -3.20
N GLY A 219 -7.36 5.88 -4.22
CA GLY A 219 -6.43 6.93 -4.65
C GLY A 219 -7.13 8.07 -5.38
N PHE A 220 -6.38 9.11 -5.69
CA PHE A 220 -6.79 10.12 -6.65
C PHE A 220 -6.85 9.52 -8.06
N THR A 221 -7.75 10.02 -8.89
CA THR A 221 -7.73 9.81 -10.34
C THR A 221 -6.61 10.62 -10.99
N PRO A 222 -6.28 10.39 -12.28
CA PRO A 222 -5.36 11.26 -13.02
C PRO A 222 -5.79 12.72 -12.99
N SER A 223 -7.10 12.97 -13.13
CA SER A 223 -7.67 14.32 -13.12
C SER A 223 -7.56 15.01 -11.76
N GLU A 224 -7.81 14.28 -10.66
CA GLU A 224 -7.66 14.77 -9.29
C GLU A 224 -6.20 15.05 -8.94
N THR A 225 -5.29 14.19 -9.41
CA THR A 225 -3.83 14.39 -9.25
C THR A 225 -3.39 15.64 -10.00
N ALA A 226 -3.80 15.81 -11.26
CA ALA A 226 -3.53 17.02 -12.02
C ALA A 226 -4.11 18.27 -11.33
N ALA A 227 -5.36 18.20 -10.86
CA ALA A 227 -6.03 19.30 -10.16
C ALA A 227 -5.29 19.72 -8.88
N LEU A 228 -4.78 18.75 -8.10
CA LEU A 228 -3.96 19.02 -6.91
C LEU A 228 -2.67 19.76 -7.30
N LEU A 229 -1.95 19.28 -8.32
CA LEU A 229 -0.72 19.92 -8.81
C LEU A 229 -0.99 21.32 -9.36
N ASP A 230 -2.13 21.53 -10.02
CA ASP A 230 -2.55 22.83 -10.55
C ASP A 230 -2.85 23.85 -9.45
N LYS A 231 -3.23 23.42 -8.23
CA LYS A 231 -3.33 24.34 -7.09
C LYS A 231 -1.98 24.96 -6.74
N HIS A 232 -0.90 24.19 -6.83
CA HIS A 232 0.44 24.71 -6.65
C HIS A 232 0.83 25.63 -7.80
N SER A 233 0.69 25.19 -9.04
CA SER A 233 1.08 26.00 -10.21
C SER A 233 0.37 27.35 -10.27
N LYS A 234 -0.91 27.41 -9.89
CA LYS A 234 -1.65 28.68 -9.80
C LYS A 234 -1.15 29.59 -8.67
N ALA A 235 -0.65 29.02 -7.57
CA ALA A 235 -0.20 29.79 -6.41
C ALA A 235 1.25 30.25 -6.51
N SER A 236 2.12 29.46 -7.15
CA SER A 236 3.57 29.72 -7.23
C SER A 236 4.04 30.23 -8.60
N GLY A 237 3.24 30.04 -9.66
CA GLY A 237 3.68 30.23 -11.05
C GLY A 237 4.53 29.09 -11.61
N GLN A 238 4.92 28.11 -10.78
CA GLN A 238 5.71 26.95 -11.20
C GLN A 238 4.80 25.87 -11.79
N ALA A 239 4.78 25.76 -13.13
CA ALA A 239 3.95 24.81 -13.84
C ALA A 239 4.50 23.36 -13.77
N PHE A 240 3.59 22.40 -13.61
CA PHE A 240 3.86 20.99 -13.93
C PHE A 240 3.33 20.71 -15.34
N SER A 241 4.19 20.26 -16.26
CA SER A 241 3.76 19.88 -17.61
C SER A 241 2.85 18.64 -17.59
N PRO A 242 2.04 18.39 -18.64
CA PRO A 242 1.20 17.19 -18.72
C PRO A 242 1.97 15.88 -18.52
N GLU A 243 3.18 15.78 -19.06
CA GLU A 243 4.02 14.58 -18.99
C GLU A 243 4.54 14.36 -17.56
N ILE A 244 4.90 15.44 -16.87
CA ILE A 244 5.31 15.40 -15.46
C ILE A 244 4.14 14.98 -14.56
N LYS A 245 2.93 15.51 -14.80
CA LYS A 245 1.72 15.09 -14.07
C LYS A 245 1.41 13.62 -14.31
N ALA A 246 1.52 13.15 -15.55
CA ALA A 246 1.30 11.76 -15.93
C ALA A 246 2.31 10.83 -15.25
N GLU A 247 3.58 11.22 -15.16
CA GLU A 247 4.61 10.41 -14.50
C GLU A 247 4.43 10.36 -12.98
N ILE A 248 4.09 11.49 -12.34
CA ILE A 248 3.71 11.51 -10.91
C ILE A 248 2.53 10.57 -10.68
N PHE A 249 1.51 10.61 -11.53
CA PHE A 249 0.39 9.70 -11.43
C PHE A 249 0.82 8.24 -11.64
N ARG A 250 1.64 7.94 -12.66
CA ARG A 250 2.14 6.57 -12.93
C ARG A 250 2.85 5.98 -11.72
N LEU A 251 3.77 6.74 -11.12
CA LEU A 251 4.59 6.29 -9.99
C LEU A 251 3.78 6.09 -8.70
N THR A 252 2.74 6.89 -8.50
CA THR A 252 1.96 6.89 -7.24
C THR A 252 0.64 6.14 -7.36
N GLN A 253 0.16 5.90 -8.59
CA GLN A 253 -1.20 5.49 -8.92
C GLN A 253 -2.25 6.31 -8.16
N GLY A 254 -1.97 7.61 -7.97
CA GLY A 254 -2.83 8.54 -7.26
C GLY A 254 -2.89 8.36 -5.74
N GLN A 255 -2.05 7.51 -5.13
CA GLN A 255 -2.08 7.37 -3.66
C GLN A 255 -1.81 8.74 -3.00
N PRO A 256 -2.74 9.28 -2.18
CA PRO A 256 -2.72 10.70 -1.82
C PRO A 256 -1.47 11.17 -1.09
N TRP A 257 -0.93 10.35 -0.19
CA TRP A 257 0.29 10.66 0.52
C TRP A 257 1.53 10.60 -0.37
N LEU A 258 1.64 9.63 -1.28
CA LEU A 258 2.72 9.54 -2.25
C LEU A 258 2.70 10.73 -3.21
N VAL A 259 1.53 11.15 -3.70
CA VAL A 259 1.41 12.33 -4.56
C VAL A 259 1.93 13.57 -3.82
N ASN A 260 1.49 13.78 -2.56
CA ASN A 260 1.96 14.91 -1.76
C ASN A 260 3.44 14.80 -1.40
N ALA A 261 3.92 13.62 -0.99
CA ALA A 261 5.29 13.41 -0.54
C ALA A 261 6.29 13.56 -1.68
N LEU A 262 5.99 12.97 -2.85
CA LEU A 262 6.82 13.11 -4.04
C LEU A 262 6.87 14.57 -4.49
N THR A 263 5.71 15.24 -4.56
CA THR A 263 5.66 16.64 -5.00
C THR A 263 6.33 17.58 -4.01
N ARG A 264 6.15 17.36 -2.69
CA ARG A 264 6.85 18.10 -1.64
C ARG A 264 8.36 17.91 -1.75
N GLN A 265 8.83 16.69 -2.01
CA GLN A 265 10.26 16.41 -2.17
C GLN A 265 10.82 17.12 -3.40
N ILE A 266 10.10 17.16 -4.52
CA ILE A 266 10.49 17.91 -5.72
C ILE A 266 10.59 19.41 -5.42
N VAL A 267 9.49 20.01 -4.93
CA VAL A 267 9.37 21.47 -4.81
C VAL A 267 10.21 22.01 -3.65
N THR A 268 10.10 21.40 -2.48
CA THR A 268 10.75 21.91 -1.26
C THR A 268 12.10 21.25 -1.00
N GLY A 269 12.24 19.95 -1.29
CA GLY A 269 13.49 19.23 -1.05
C GLY A 269 14.58 19.56 -2.07
N ILE A 270 14.27 19.33 -3.35
CA ILE A 270 15.24 19.43 -4.46
C ILE A 270 15.33 20.87 -4.98
N LEU A 271 14.18 21.46 -5.31
CA LEU A 271 14.11 22.82 -5.84
C LEU A 271 14.20 23.89 -4.75
N LYS A 272 14.14 23.52 -3.46
CA LYS A 272 14.29 24.44 -2.32
C LYS A 272 13.33 25.64 -2.37
N ASN A 273 12.14 25.43 -2.92
CA ASN A 273 11.12 26.46 -3.20
C ASN A 273 11.57 27.57 -4.19
N ASP A 274 12.59 27.31 -5.00
CA ASP A 274 12.91 28.15 -6.16
C ASP A 274 11.93 27.86 -7.29
N TYR A 275 10.86 28.66 -7.34
CA TYR A 275 9.76 28.53 -8.31
C TYR A 275 10.12 28.98 -9.72
N SER A 276 11.28 29.62 -9.93
CA SER A 276 11.75 30.03 -11.25
C SER A 276 12.27 28.83 -12.07
N ARG A 277 12.69 27.76 -11.40
CA ARG A 277 13.21 26.56 -12.04
C ARG A 277 12.08 25.64 -12.48
N PRO A 278 12.11 25.09 -13.71
CA PRO A 278 11.09 24.15 -14.16
C PRO A 278 11.20 22.80 -13.44
N VAL A 279 10.06 22.13 -13.26
CA VAL A 279 10.02 20.73 -12.80
C VAL A 279 10.37 19.82 -13.98
N THR A 280 11.30 18.89 -13.78
CA THR A 280 11.82 18.00 -14.83
C THR A 280 11.73 16.54 -14.40
N PHE A 281 11.84 15.61 -15.35
CA PHE A 281 11.90 14.17 -15.05
C PHE A 281 13.06 13.81 -14.12
N ALA A 282 14.21 14.51 -14.23
CA ALA A 282 15.34 14.31 -13.33
C ALA A 282 14.97 14.58 -11.87
N HIS A 283 14.20 15.66 -11.61
CA HIS A 283 13.71 15.95 -10.26
C HIS A 283 12.73 14.88 -9.75
N ILE A 284 11.88 14.30 -10.61
CA ILE A 284 10.99 13.19 -10.22
C ILE A 284 11.83 11.96 -9.84
N THR A 285 12.79 11.58 -10.68
CA THR A 285 13.67 10.45 -10.46
C THR A 285 14.43 10.58 -9.13
N GLU A 286 15.03 11.75 -8.90
CA GLU A 286 15.73 12.04 -7.65
C GLU A 286 14.78 12.02 -6.44
N ALA A 287 13.60 12.63 -6.55
CA ALA A 287 12.61 12.65 -5.46
C ALA A 287 12.12 11.25 -5.10
N ARG A 288 11.88 10.39 -6.10
CA ARG A 288 11.52 8.98 -5.88
C ARG A 288 12.63 8.24 -5.14
N LYS A 289 13.89 8.39 -5.57
CA LYS A 289 15.04 7.74 -4.91
C LYS A 289 15.14 8.16 -3.45
N GLU A 290 15.02 9.45 -3.17
CA GLU A 290 15.10 9.95 -1.80
C GLU A 290 13.92 9.53 -0.94
N LEU A 291 12.71 9.47 -1.49
CA LEU A 291 11.53 9.01 -0.76
C LEU A 291 11.69 7.55 -0.29
N ILE A 292 12.18 6.68 -1.18
CA ILE A 292 12.41 5.25 -0.90
C ILE A 292 13.58 5.08 0.06
N ARG A 293 14.65 5.88 -0.09
CA ARG A 293 15.83 5.83 0.79
C ARG A 293 15.52 6.31 2.21
N ARG A 294 14.70 7.37 2.35
CA ARG A 294 14.33 7.94 3.65
C ARG A 294 13.56 6.97 4.53
N ARG A 295 12.93 5.95 3.95
CA ARG A 295 12.07 4.98 4.65
C ARG A 295 11.07 5.69 5.54
N ASP A 296 10.26 6.55 4.94
CA ASP A 296 9.18 7.20 5.68
C ASP A 296 8.33 6.19 6.43
N THR A 297 7.85 6.59 7.62
CA THR A 297 7.05 5.74 8.50
C THR A 297 5.87 5.05 7.78
N HIS A 298 5.28 5.69 6.77
CA HIS A 298 4.24 5.07 5.95
C HIS A 298 4.75 3.87 5.14
N LEU A 299 5.92 3.99 4.51
CA LEU A 299 6.57 2.92 3.75
C LEU A 299 7.10 1.80 4.66
N GLU A 300 7.66 2.15 5.81
CA GLU A 300 8.11 1.14 6.80
C GLU A 300 6.93 0.35 7.38
N ASN A 301 5.84 1.03 7.75
CA ASN A 301 4.63 0.36 8.21
C ASN A 301 4.08 -0.62 7.16
N LEU A 302 4.21 -0.31 5.87
CA LEU A 302 3.80 -1.22 4.80
C LEU A 302 4.75 -2.40 4.66
N ALA A 303 6.06 -2.16 4.80
CA ALA A 303 7.07 -3.21 4.76
C ALA A 303 6.97 -4.18 5.95
N ASP A 304 6.64 -3.70 7.15
CA ASP A 304 6.47 -4.56 8.34
C ASP A 304 5.32 -5.56 8.18
N ARG A 305 4.29 -5.20 7.39
CA ARG A 305 3.17 -6.10 7.06
C ARG A 305 3.59 -7.30 6.23
N LEU A 306 4.77 -7.30 5.59
CA LEU A 306 5.29 -8.45 4.81
C LEU A 306 5.50 -9.71 5.66
N ARG A 307 5.53 -9.58 7.00
CA ARG A 307 5.63 -10.70 7.93
C ARG A 307 4.30 -11.42 8.16
N GLU A 308 3.18 -10.81 7.79
CA GLU A 308 1.85 -11.42 7.91
C GLU A 308 1.69 -12.51 6.85
N SER A 309 1.16 -13.68 7.25
CA SER A 309 1.02 -14.84 6.35
C SER A 309 0.24 -14.50 5.07
N ALA A 310 -0.90 -13.84 5.21
CA ALA A 310 -1.73 -13.40 4.09
C ALA A 310 -0.98 -12.48 3.12
N VAL A 311 -0.21 -11.54 3.67
CA VAL A 311 0.57 -10.57 2.87
C VAL A 311 1.71 -11.28 2.16
N LYS A 312 2.39 -12.20 2.86
CA LYS A 312 3.46 -13.03 2.32
C LYS A 312 2.99 -13.84 1.11
N THR A 313 1.90 -14.59 1.24
CA THR A 313 1.35 -15.42 0.16
C THR A 313 1.03 -14.61 -1.09
N VAL A 314 0.35 -13.47 -0.96
CA VAL A 314 0.03 -12.62 -2.11
C VAL A 314 1.30 -11.99 -2.70
N THR A 315 2.24 -11.58 -1.85
CA THR A 315 3.52 -11.00 -2.29
C THR A 315 4.35 -12.01 -3.09
N GLU A 316 4.40 -13.27 -2.64
CA GLU A 316 5.06 -14.37 -3.36
C GLU A 316 4.46 -14.56 -4.74
N ALA A 317 3.14 -14.69 -4.83
CA ALA A 317 2.46 -14.87 -6.12
C ALA A 317 2.60 -13.65 -7.06
N VAL A 318 2.55 -12.43 -6.51
CA VAL A 318 2.76 -11.19 -7.30
C VAL A 318 4.18 -11.15 -7.87
N ILE A 319 5.20 -11.57 -7.11
CA ILE A 319 6.60 -11.52 -7.54
C ILE A 319 6.96 -12.69 -8.46
N SER A 320 6.51 -13.91 -8.17
CA SER A 320 6.77 -15.08 -9.02
C SER A 320 5.98 -15.03 -10.33
N GLY A 321 4.89 -14.26 -10.36
CA GLY A 321 3.94 -14.24 -11.45
C GLY A 321 3.01 -15.45 -11.46
N GLU A 322 2.99 -16.25 -10.39
CA GLU A 322 2.20 -17.46 -10.30
C GLU A 322 0.72 -17.18 -10.09
N PHE A 323 -0.10 -18.17 -10.43
CA PHE A 323 -1.51 -18.15 -10.07
C PHE A 323 -1.66 -18.34 -8.57
N LEU A 324 -2.71 -17.72 -8.09
CA LEU A 324 -3.12 -17.77 -6.71
C LEU A 324 -4.20 -18.89 -6.60
N GLU A 325 -3.97 -19.90 -5.75
CA GLU A 325 -4.86 -21.06 -5.50
C GLU A 325 -6.26 -20.68 -4.97
N PRO A 326 -7.37 -20.90 -5.70
CA PRO A 326 -8.69 -20.30 -5.43
C PRO A 326 -9.22 -20.41 -3.99
N GLY A 327 -8.87 -21.48 -3.26
CA GLY A 327 -9.40 -21.78 -1.92
C GLY A 327 -8.88 -20.89 -0.77
N ARG A 328 -7.68 -20.29 -0.90
CA ARG A 328 -7.10 -19.36 0.12
C ARG A 328 -7.23 -17.89 -0.26
N LEU A 329 -7.79 -17.60 -1.44
CA LEU A 329 -7.54 -16.33 -2.12
C LEU A 329 -8.30 -15.15 -1.63
N ARG A 330 -9.57 -15.36 -1.28
CA ARG A 330 -10.48 -14.23 -1.13
C ARG A 330 -10.07 -13.35 0.04
N ASP A 331 -9.74 -13.95 1.17
CA ASP A 331 -9.48 -13.22 2.41
C ASP A 331 -8.09 -12.58 2.40
N ASP A 332 -7.07 -13.30 1.91
CA ASP A 332 -5.71 -12.80 1.78
C ASP A 332 -5.63 -11.65 0.77
N LEU A 333 -6.26 -11.81 -0.41
CA LEU A 333 -6.32 -10.73 -1.40
C LEU A 333 -7.09 -9.52 -0.88
N THR A 334 -8.23 -9.74 -0.24
CA THR A 334 -9.04 -8.64 0.33
C THR A 334 -8.22 -7.88 1.37
N HIS A 335 -7.52 -8.58 2.25
CA HIS A 335 -6.65 -7.97 3.26
C HIS A 335 -5.54 -7.11 2.64
N VAL A 336 -4.82 -7.66 1.67
CA VAL A 336 -3.71 -6.97 0.98
C VAL A 336 -4.20 -5.74 0.20
N GLN A 337 -5.41 -5.83 -0.36
CA GLN A 337 -6.10 -4.72 -1.01
C GLN A 337 -6.55 -3.63 -0.03
N GLU A 338 -7.11 -4.00 1.12
CA GLU A 338 -7.56 -3.07 2.17
C GLU A 338 -6.40 -2.29 2.78
N ILE A 339 -5.25 -2.93 3.02
CA ILE A 339 -4.05 -2.22 3.48
C ILE A 339 -3.40 -1.36 2.38
N GLY A 340 -3.83 -1.52 1.13
CA GLY A 340 -3.38 -0.74 -0.02
C GLY A 340 -2.07 -1.20 -0.62
N LEU A 341 -1.64 -2.44 -0.36
CA LEU A 341 -0.40 -2.99 -0.91
C LEU A 341 -0.57 -3.48 -2.35
N ALA A 342 -1.75 -4.02 -2.69
CA ALA A 342 -2.06 -4.53 -4.03
C ALA A 342 -3.24 -3.80 -4.69
N THR A 343 -3.35 -3.93 -6.01
CA THR A 343 -4.46 -3.38 -6.80
C THR A 343 -5.78 -4.05 -6.48
N LEU A 344 -6.87 -3.25 -6.53
CA LEU A 344 -8.24 -3.75 -6.45
C LEU A 344 -8.71 -4.47 -7.72
N LYS A 345 -7.97 -4.30 -8.82
CA LYS A 345 -8.32 -4.79 -10.15
C LYS A 345 -7.36 -5.89 -10.59
N THR A 346 -7.84 -6.73 -11.50
CA THR A 346 -7.02 -7.70 -12.22
C THR A 346 -6.21 -7.02 -13.33
N PRO A 347 -5.00 -7.52 -13.65
CA PRO A 347 -4.27 -8.53 -12.87
C PRO A 347 -3.81 -7.95 -11.51
N VAL A 348 -3.73 -8.82 -10.49
CA VAL A 348 -3.30 -8.40 -9.15
C VAL A 348 -1.81 -8.07 -9.18
N LYS A 349 -1.46 -6.84 -8.82
CA LYS A 349 -0.07 -6.34 -8.75
C LYS A 349 0.10 -5.43 -7.53
N PHE A 350 1.34 -5.07 -7.20
CA PHE A 350 1.57 -4.01 -6.21
C PHE A 350 0.85 -2.72 -6.62
N ALA A 351 0.29 -2.01 -5.65
CA ALA A 351 -0.65 -0.91 -5.90
C ALA A 351 -0.03 0.25 -6.68
N ASN A 352 1.28 0.44 -6.63
CA ASN A 352 2.02 1.41 -7.42
C ASN A 352 3.52 1.07 -7.51
N PRO A 353 4.25 1.63 -8.50
CA PRO A 353 5.69 1.41 -8.67
C PRO A 353 6.55 1.72 -7.44
N ILE A 354 6.22 2.76 -6.65
CA ILE A 354 6.98 3.12 -5.45
C ILE A 354 6.84 2.03 -4.37
N TYR A 355 5.63 1.51 -4.17
CA TYR A 355 5.40 0.39 -3.24
C TYR A 355 6.08 -0.88 -3.72
N ALA A 356 6.02 -1.21 -5.01
CA ALA A 356 6.73 -2.35 -5.57
C ALA A 356 8.22 -2.29 -5.22
N GLU A 357 8.89 -1.17 -5.50
CA GLU A 357 10.31 -1.01 -5.18
C GLU A 357 10.58 -1.05 -3.67
N THR A 358 9.70 -0.46 -2.85
CA THR A 358 9.79 -0.51 -1.39
C THR A 358 9.74 -1.95 -0.89
N VAL A 359 8.82 -2.77 -1.39
CA VAL A 359 8.69 -4.20 -1.04
C VAL A 359 9.96 -4.95 -1.43
N PHE A 360 10.40 -4.82 -2.69
CA PHE A 360 11.63 -5.49 -3.14
C PHE A 360 12.83 -5.11 -2.27
N ARG A 361 12.99 -3.82 -1.93
CA ARG A 361 14.08 -3.37 -1.05
C ARG A 361 13.96 -3.88 0.37
N ALA A 362 12.74 -3.97 0.91
CA ALA A 362 12.52 -4.52 2.25
C ALA A 362 12.91 -6.00 2.31
N LEU A 363 12.49 -6.79 1.32
CA LEU A 363 12.82 -8.22 1.22
C LEU A 363 14.31 -8.47 0.97
N ASN A 364 14.97 -7.59 0.20
CA ASN A 364 16.35 -7.78 -0.22
C ASN A 364 17.40 -7.12 0.67
N TYR A 365 17.00 -6.33 1.68
CA TYR A 365 17.92 -5.47 2.42
C TYR A 365 19.09 -6.23 3.03
N SER A 366 18.80 -7.34 3.72
CA SER A 366 19.82 -8.19 4.37
C SER A 366 20.82 -8.77 3.36
N TYR A 367 20.40 -9.01 2.12
CA TYR A 367 21.29 -9.52 1.07
C TYR A 367 22.18 -8.43 0.48
N GLN A 368 21.62 -7.25 0.23
CA GLN A 368 22.39 -6.11 -0.28
C GLN A 368 23.61 -5.81 0.62
N ILE A 369 23.46 -5.93 1.94
CA ILE A 369 24.56 -5.71 2.90
C ILE A 369 25.48 -6.92 3.08
N SER A 370 25.01 -8.12 2.73
CA SER A 370 25.73 -9.39 2.96
C SER A 370 26.56 -9.84 1.76
N PHE A 371 26.39 -9.24 0.57
CA PHE A 371 27.24 -9.55 -0.59
C PHE A 371 28.70 -9.21 -0.29
N ASN A 372 29.62 -10.09 -0.69
CA ASN A 372 31.05 -9.84 -0.57
C ASN A 372 31.41 -8.53 -1.32
N PRO A 373 32.04 -7.54 -0.66
CA PRO A 373 32.44 -6.28 -1.28
C PRO A 373 33.20 -6.44 -2.59
N GLU A 374 34.09 -7.44 -2.70
CA GLU A 374 34.90 -7.69 -3.90
C GLU A 374 34.05 -8.04 -5.14
N MET A 375 32.92 -8.71 -4.94
CA MET A 375 31.97 -9.04 -6.02
C MET A 375 31.13 -7.83 -6.44
N ALA A 376 30.89 -6.92 -5.50
CA ALA A 376 30.17 -5.69 -5.73
C ALA A 376 31.08 -4.54 -6.20
N GLU A 377 32.34 -4.80 -6.57
CA GLU A 377 33.26 -3.76 -7.05
C GLU A 377 32.86 -3.25 -8.44
N PRO A 378 32.59 -1.93 -8.58
CA PRO A 378 32.18 -1.32 -9.84
C PRO A 378 33.06 -1.66 -11.04
N VAL A 379 34.38 -1.78 -10.85
CA VAL A 379 35.36 -2.00 -11.94
C VAL A 379 35.10 -3.29 -12.74
N ARG A 380 34.43 -4.28 -12.15
CA ARG A 380 34.13 -5.56 -12.80
C ARG A 380 33.08 -5.45 -13.90
N TYR A 381 32.19 -4.46 -13.81
CA TYR A 381 31.03 -4.35 -14.69
C TYR A 381 30.69 -2.91 -15.11
N ILE A 382 31.37 -1.89 -14.58
CA ILE A 382 31.31 -0.51 -15.06
C ILE A 382 32.63 -0.17 -15.77
N LYS A 383 32.54 0.16 -17.05
CA LYS A 383 33.70 0.56 -17.88
C LYS A 383 33.44 1.92 -18.48
N SER A 384 34.34 2.87 -18.24
CA SER A 384 34.21 4.25 -18.72
C SER A 384 32.86 4.90 -18.37
N GLY A 385 32.34 4.62 -17.17
CA GLY A 385 31.06 5.14 -16.68
C GLY A 385 29.81 4.46 -17.27
N ARG A 386 29.96 3.38 -18.06
CA ARG A 386 28.85 2.61 -18.65
C ARG A 386 28.72 1.24 -18.01
N LEU A 387 27.49 0.74 -17.91
CA LEU A 387 27.20 -0.55 -17.31
C LEU A 387 27.30 -1.65 -18.38
N ILE A 388 28.22 -2.60 -18.18
CA ILE A 388 28.37 -3.77 -19.03
C ILE A 388 27.55 -4.91 -18.43
N MET A 389 26.26 -4.97 -18.78
CA MET A 389 25.31 -5.96 -18.24
C MET A 389 25.77 -7.41 -18.43
N ASP A 390 26.41 -7.71 -19.55
CA ASP A 390 26.98 -9.04 -19.81
C ASP A 390 28.03 -9.44 -18.76
N SER A 391 28.89 -8.51 -18.35
CA SER A 391 29.90 -8.74 -17.32
C SER A 391 29.27 -8.86 -15.94
N LEU A 392 28.26 -8.03 -15.64
CA LEU A 392 27.52 -8.09 -14.38
C LEU A 392 26.85 -9.46 -14.20
N LEU A 393 26.10 -9.91 -15.20
CA LEU A 393 25.36 -11.18 -15.13
C LEU A 393 26.30 -12.39 -15.10
N SER A 394 27.47 -12.32 -15.75
CA SER A 394 28.49 -13.37 -15.61
C SER A 394 29.07 -13.44 -14.20
N VAL A 395 29.36 -12.31 -13.56
CA VAL A 395 29.80 -12.29 -12.15
C VAL A 395 28.70 -12.82 -11.23
N PHE A 396 27.45 -12.42 -11.47
CA PHE A 396 26.31 -12.93 -10.69
C PHE A 396 26.14 -14.44 -10.85
N GLN A 397 26.21 -14.98 -12.08
CA GLN A 397 26.07 -16.41 -12.36
C GLN A 397 27.16 -17.22 -11.63
N GLU A 398 28.38 -16.70 -11.55
CA GLU A 398 29.46 -17.34 -10.78
C GLU A 398 29.18 -17.32 -9.26
N PHE A 399 28.72 -16.20 -8.73
CA PHE A 399 28.31 -16.09 -7.33
C PHE A 399 27.16 -17.06 -7.01
N TYR A 400 26.12 -17.05 -7.84
CA TYR A 400 24.91 -17.84 -7.67
C TYR A 400 25.26 -19.33 -7.58
N ARG A 401 26.08 -19.82 -8.51
CA ARG A 401 26.58 -21.20 -8.52
C ARG A 401 27.30 -21.63 -7.23
N ARG A 402 28.03 -20.71 -6.59
CA ARG A 402 28.85 -21.02 -5.40
C ARG A 402 28.09 -20.86 -4.08
N HIS A 403 27.07 -20.01 -4.04
CA HIS A 403 26.51 -19.51 -2.78
C HIS A 403 24.98 -19.53 -2.69
N ALA A 404 24.26 -19.72 -3.81
CA ALA A 404 22.80 -19.55 -3.82
C ALA A 404 22.09 -20.51 -2.86
N GLU A 405 22.46 -21.79 -2.79
CA GLU A 405 21.76 -22.76 -1.94
C GLU A 405 21.80 -22.38 -0.45
N ALA A 406 22.97 -22.04 0.08
CA ALA A 406 23.14 -21.60 1.46
C ALA A 406 22.37 -20.29 1.78
N TRP A 407 22.13 -19.47 0.77
CA TRP A 407 21.36 -18.22 0.90
C TRP A 407 19.86 -18.45 0.79
N LEU A 408 19.42 -19.36 -0.09
CA LEU A 408 18.03 -19.73 -0.32
C LEU A 408 17.44 -20.52 0.87
N GLU A 409 18.24 -21.36 1.55
CA GLU A 409 17.79 -22.10 2.73
C GLU A 409 17.35 -21.19 3.90
N LYS A 410 18.04 -20.05 4.04
CA LYS A 410 17.81 -19.04 5.08
C LYS A 410 16.68 -18.07 4.74
N PHE A 411 16.05 -18.23 3.58
CA PHE A 411 15.10 -17.26 3.08
C PHE A 411 13.68 -17.59 3.52
N ASP A 412 12.97 -16.59 4.03
CA ASP A 412 11.56 -16.75 4.38
C ASP A 412 10.72 -16.94 3.10
N PHE A 413 11.06 -16.29 2.00
CA PHE A 413 10.31 -16.32 0.74
C PHE A 413 10.93 -17.29 -0.28
N ARG A 414 11.10 -18.56 0.11
CA ARG A 414 11.89 -19.58 -0.63
C ARG A 414 11.55 -19.70 -2.11
N GLU A 415 10.27 -19.55 -2.47
CA GLU A 415 9.78 -19.72 -3.83
C GLU A 415 10.27 -18.61 -4.78
N ILE A 416 10.43 -17.38 -4.27
CA ILE A 416 10.90 -16.21 -5.04
C ILE A 416 12.35 -15.82 -4.72
N GLY A 417 13.03 -16.58 -3.86
CA GLY A 417 14.38 -16.26 -3.40
C GLY A 417 15.40 -16.14 -4.51
N ARG A 418 15.23 -16.90 -5.60
CA ARG A 418 16.13 -16.88 -6.75
C ARG A 418 16.05 -15.54 -7.50
N GLN A 419 14.83 -15.09 -7.81
CA GLN A 419 14.60 -13.77 -8.43
C GLN A 419 15.05 -12.64 -7.49
N LEU A 420 14.70 -12.75 -6.20
CA LEU A 420 15.04 -11.74 -5.20
C LEU A 420 16.55 -11.58 -5.01
N LEU A 421 17.32 -12.66 -5.09
CA LEU A 421 18.78 -12.62 -5.00
C LEU A 421 19.41 -11.84 -6.16
N LEU A 422 18.94 -12.04 -7.40
CA LEU A 422 19.41 -11.25 -8.55
C LEU A 422 19.00 -9.78 -8.43
N ILE A 423 17.75 -9.51 -8.03
CA ILE A 423 17.27 -8.14 -7.84
C ILE A 423 18.08 -7.44 -6.73
N ALA A 424 18.41 -8.14 -5.63
CA ALA A 424 19.27 -7.62 -4.58
C ALA A 424 20.67 -7.27 -5.10
N PHE A 425 21.26 -8.13 -5.92
CA PHE A 425 22.56 -7.90 -6.52
C PHE A 425 22.55 -6.69 -7.47
N LEU A 426 21.53 -6.60 -8.33
CA LEU A 426 21.31 -5.44 -9.20
C LEU A 426 21.14 -4.16 -8.37
N GLN A 427 20.31 -4.18 -7.32
CA GLN A 427 20.09 -3.01 -6.44
C GLN A 427 21.37 -2.56 -5.74
N ARG A 428 22.23 -3.50 -5.32
CA ARG A 428 23.51 -3.20 -4.68
C ARG A 428 24.52 -2.55 -5.63
N ILE A 429 24.47 -2.92 -6.91
CA ILE A 429 25.39 -2.47 -7.95
C ILE A 429 24.93 -1.18 -8.61
N VAL A 430 23.71 -1.19 -9.14
CA VAL A 430 23.08 -0.06 -9.83
C VAL A 430 22.90 1.08 -8.83
N GLY A 431 22.60 0.74 -7.56
CA GLY A 431 22.73 1.63 -6.41
C GLY A 431 22.04 2.97 -6.58
N ILE A 432 22.71 4.04 -6.13
CA ILE A 432 22.24 5.44 -6.18
C ILE A 432 22.27 5.97 -7.62
N ASN A 433 23.11 5.41 -8.49
CA ASN A 433 23.41 5.96 -9.82
C ASN A 433 22.47 5.47 -10.93
N GLY A 434 21.65 4.45 -10.67
CA GLY A 434 20.64 3.98 -11.62
C GLY A 434 19.25 3.79 -11.03
N ILE A 435 18.35 3.20 -11.80
CA ILE A 435 16.96 2.92 -11.45
C ILE A 435 16.70 1.45 -11.77
N ILE A 436 15.95 0.78 -10.90
CA ILE A 436 15.42 -0.56 -11.15
C ILE A 436 13.90 -0.47 -11.05
N GLU A 437 13.21 -0.82 -12.13
CA GLU A 437 11.76 -0.98 -12.12
C GLU A 437 11.43 -2.47 -12.30
N CYS A 438 10.68 -3.02 -11.34
CA CYS A 438 10.16 -4.37 -11.43
C CYS A 438 8.68 -4.31 -11.84
N GLU A 439 8.34 -4.93 -12.96
CA GLU A 439 6.97 -5.14 -13.42
C GLU A 439 6.57 -6.58 -13.12
N THR A 440 5.67 -6.77 -12.16
CA THR A 440 5.20 -8.09 -11.74
C THR A 440 3.69 -8.09 -11.51
N ALA A 441 3.06 -9.23 -11.73
CA ALA A 441 1.63 -9.43 -11.51
C ALA A 441 1.29 -10.91 -11.37
N VAL A 442 0.31 -11.24 -10.52
CA VAL A 442 -0.23 -12.59 -10.35
C VAL A 442 -0.70 -13.15 -11.68
N GLY A 443 -0.38 -14.41 -11.95
CA GLY A 443 -0.76 -15.14 -13.16
C GLY A 443 -0.09 -14.65 -14.44
N SER A 444 0.90 -13.75 -14.35
CA SER A 444 1.66 -13.30 -15.52
C SER A 444 2.74 -14.30 -15.97
N GLY A 445 3.09 -15.27 -15.13
CA GLY A 445 4.16 -16.23 -15.36
C GLY A 445 5.57 -15.62 -15.39
N ARG A 446 5.72 -14.33 -15.05
CA ARG A 446 6.95 -13.56 -15.26
C ARG A 446 7.23 -12.50 -14.21
N CYS A 447 8.52 -12.21 -14.03
CA CYS A 447 9.02 -11.04 -13.33
C CYS A 447 9.92 -10.25 -14.29
N GLU A 448 9.42 -9.12 -14.78
CA GLU A 448 10.14 -8.25 -15.72
C GLU A 448 10.90 -7.18 -14.93
N VAL A 449 12.17 -6.98 -15.26
CA VAL A 449 13.05 -6.01 -14.58
C VAL A 449 13.67 -5.09 -15.62
N LEU A 450 13.44 -3.79 -15.48
CA LEU A 450 14.13 -2.75 -16.23
C LEU A 450 15.24 -2.14 -15.38
N VAL A 451 16.47 -2.23 -15.85
CA VAL A 451 17.62 -1.53 -15.26
C VAL A 451 17.95 -0.32 -16.11
N ILE A 452 17.96 0.86 -15.51
CA ILE A 452 18.37 2.11 -16.16
C ILE A 452 19.64 2.62 -15.49
N PHE A 453 20.72 2.77 -16.25
CA PHE A 453 21.99 3.29 -15.75
C PHE A 453 22.52 4.36 -16.71
N GLY A 454 22.54 5.61 -16.28
CA GLY A 454 22.75 6.74 -17.19
C GLY A 454 21.68 6.76 -18.29
N SER A 455 22.11 6.70 -19.55
CA SER A 455 21.21 6.60 -20.71
C SER A 455 20.91 5.16 -21.14
N GLU A 456 21.58 4.16 -20.56
CA GLU A 456 21.45 2.75 -20.96
C GLU A 456 20.25 2.11 -20.27
N ARG A 457 19.54 1.26 -21.02
CA ARG A 457 18.37 0.51 -20.57
C ARG A 457 18.61 -0.96 -20.84
N PHE A 458 18.42 -1.80 -19.82
CA PHE A 458 18.56 -3.24 -19.92
C PHE A 458 17.25 -3.89 -19.48
N ALA A 459 16.64 -4.65 -20.38
CA ALA A 459 15.41 -5.39 -20.12
C ALA A 459 15.74 -6.83 -19.76
N LEU A 460 15.28 -7.28 -18.60
CA LEU A 460 15.44 -8.64 -18.12
C LEU A 460 14.06 -9.26 -17.87
N THR A 461 13.89 -10.54 -18.22
CA THR A 461 12.77 -11.38 -17.81
C THR A 461 13.31 -12.50 -16.94
N LEU A 462 12.79 -12.61 -15.71
CA LEU A 462 13.19 -13.62 -14.73
C LEU A 462 12.12 -14.72 -14.68
N LYS A 463 12.52 -15.96 -14.93
CA LYS A 463 11.59 -17.11 -14.97
C LYS A 463 12.16 -18.31 -14.23
N LEU A 464 11.30 -18.99 -13.48
CA LEU A 464 11.62 -20.27 -12.86
C LEU A 464 11.47 -21.35 -13.92
N ARG A 465 12.51 -22.17 -14.11
CA ARG A 465 12.45 -23.33 -15.01
C ARG A 465 11.84 -24.50 -14.26
N ARG A 466 10.58 -24.81 -14.57
CA ARG A 466 9.81 -25.90 -13.93
C ARG A 466 9.62 -27.09 -14.86
N ASP A 467 9.66 -26.83 -16.16
CA ASP A 467 9.40 -27.80 -17.22
C ASP A 467 10.13 -27.43 -18.51
N SER A 468 9.89 -28.22 -19.56
CA SER A 468 10.45 -28.01 -20.89
C SER A 468 9.88 -26.81 -21.65
N TYR A 469 8.74 -26.25 -21.22
CA TYR A 469 8.08 -25.12 -21.88
C TYR A 469 8.56 -23.76 -21.35
N SER A 470 9.10 -23.74 -20.13
CA SER A 470 9.53 -22.54 -19.42
C SER A 470 10.45 -21.61 -20.25
N GLU A 471 11.39 -22.16 -21.05
CA GLU A 471 12.24 -21.34 -21.94
C GLU A 471 11.42 -20.68 -23.05
N GLN A 472 10.57 -21.44 -23.74
CA GLN A 472 9.79 -20.93 -24.89
C GLN A 472 8.81 -19.85 -24.45
N GLU A 473 8.14 -20.05 -23.32
CA GLU A 473 7.27 -19.03 -22.74
C GLU A 473 8.06 -17.78 -22.35
N GLY A 474 9.20 -17.94 -21.67
CA GLY A 474 10.06 -16.81 -21.28
C GLY A 474 10.60 -16.02 -22.48
N LEU A 475 10.89 -16.70 -23.59
CA LEU A 475 11.28 -16.06 -24.85
C LEU A 475 10.15 -15.24 -25.46
N SER A 476 8.92 -15.77 -25.47
CA SER A 476 7.72 -15.06 -25.93
C SER A 476 7.43 -13.82 -25.07
N GLU A 477 7.53 -13.96 -23.75
CA GLU A 477 7.36 -12.85 -22.80
C GLU A 477 8.42 -11.76 -22.98
N MET A 478 9.70 -12.14 -23.09
CA MET A 478 10.80 -11.23 -23.34
C MET A 478 10.61 -10.45 -24.64
N LEU A 479 10.16 -11.11 -25.71
CA LEU A 479 9.86 -10.45 -26.98
C LEU A 479 8.76 -9.40 -26.83
N GLY A 480 7.66 -9.75 -26.15
CA GLY A 480 6.58 -8.81 -25.82
C GLY A 480 7.08 -7.62 -24.99
N TYR A 481 7.99 -7.85 -24.04
CA TYR A 481 8.57 -6.79 -23.23
C TYR A 481 9.47 -5.85 -24.03
N LEU A 482 10.33 -6.40 -24.89
CA LEU A 482 11.18 -5.63 -25.80
C LEU A 482 10.35 -4.76 -26.75
N ASN A 483 9.21 -5.26 -27.23
CA ASN A 483 8.28 -4.51 -28.07
C ASN A 483 7.67 -3.33 -27.31
N ARG A 484 7.22 -3.53 -26.06
CA ARG A 484 6.69 -2.44 -25.21
C ARG A 484 7.73 -1.37 -24.91
N LEU A 485 8.99 -1.76 -24.70
CA LEU A 485 10.07 -0.84 -24.37
C LEU A 485 10.78 -0.23 -25.59
N GLY A 486 10.48 -0.70 -26.81
CA GLY A 486 11.22 -0.33 -28.02
C GLY A 486 12.72 -0.67 -27.94
N GLN A 487 13.05 -1.83 -27.38
CA GLN A 487 14.42 -2.32 -27.23
C GLN A 487 14.72 -3.44 -28.23
N GLU A 488 15.97 -3.52 -28.68
CA GLU A 488 16.46 -4.53 -29.63
C GLU A 488 17.17 -5.71 -28.95
N GLN A 489 17.56 -5.53 -27.68
CA GLN A 489 18.26 -6.55 -26.91
C GLN A 489 17.64 -6.74 -25.52
N GLY A 490 17.53 -7.99 -25.08
CA GLY A 490 17.07 -8.36 -23.75
C GLY A 490 17.77 -9.59 -23.17
N TYR A 491 17.49 -9.86 -21.90
CA TYR A 491 18.05 -10.97 -21.14
C TYR A 491 16.95 -11.84 -20.56
N LEU A 492 16.92 -13.12 -20.94
CA LEU A 492 16.06 -14.10 -20.29
C LEU A 492 16.89 -14.86 -19.25
N ILE A 493 16.51 -14.74 -17.98
CA ILE A 493 17.16 -15.44 -16.88
C ILE A 493 16.29 -16.63 -16.48
N LEU A 494 16.82 -17.84 -16.66
CA LEU A 494 16.16 -19.09 -16.31
C LEU A 494 16.79 -19.66 -15.04
N PHE A 495 16.01 -19.69 -13.96
CA PHE A 495 16.43 -20.21 -12.68
C PHE A 495 16.03 -21.68 -12.55
N GLU A 496 17.02 -22.58 -12.43
CA GLU A 496 16.75 -24.01 -12.23
C GLU A 496 16.13 -24.27 -10.85
N THR A 497 15.06 -25.07 -10.85
CA THR A 497 14.32 -25.42 -9.64
C THR A 497 14.54 -26.87 -9.22
N ASP A 498 14.92 -27.75 -10.15
CA ASP A 498 15.19 -29.15 -9.85
C ASP A 498 16.53 -29.30 -9.09
N SER A 499 16.44 -29.70 -7.81
CA SER A 499 17.58 -29.90 -6.93
C SER A 499 18.47 -31.08 -7.35
N GLN A 500 17.97 -32.02 -8.18
CA GLN A 500 18.68 -33.21 -8.62
C GLN A 500 19.71 -32.94 -9.72
N ILE A 501 19.56 -31.85 -10.47
CA ILE A 501 20.53 -31.46 -11.51
C ILE A 501 21.81 -30.93 -10.81
N PRO A 502 23.01 -31.49 -11.01
CA PRO A 502 24.20 -31.04 -10.29
C PRO A 502 24.71 -29.67 -10.78
N TRP A 503 25.36 -28.91 -9.90
CA TRP A 503 26.09 -27.69 -10.28
C TRP A 503 27.33 -28.03 -11.12
N GLU A 504 27.50 -27.38 -12.26
CA GLU A 504 28.69 -27.58 -13.08
C GLU A 504 29.92 -26.82 -12.53
N LYS A 505 31.12 -27.25 -12.94
CA LYS A 505 32.38 -26.58 -12.56
C LYS A 505 32.67 -25.31 -13.37
N HIS A 506 32.09 -25.17 -14.58
CA HIS A 506 32.34 -24.05 -15.52
C HIS A 506 31.05 -23.67 -16.28
N SER A 507 30.95 -22.42 -16.74
CA SER A 507 29.85 -21.95 -17.59
C SER A 507 30.04 -22.37 -19.06
N TYR A 508 28.99 -22.87 -19.71
CA TYR A 508 29.04 -23.28 -21.12
C TYR A 508 28.35 -22.26 -22.02
N ARG A 509 29.01 -21.85 -23.13
CA ARG A 509 28.32 -21.22 -24.27
C ARG A 509 27.75 -22.33 -25.16
N ILE A 510 26.45 -22.30 -25.39
CA ILE A 510 25.75 -23.33 -26.18
C ILE A 510 25.13 -22.68 -27.41
N THR A 511 25.35 -23.27 -28.59
CA THR A 511 24.88 -22.78 -29.89
C THR A 511 23.63 -23.51 -30.42
N SER A 512 23.11 -24.50 -29.70
CA SER A 512 21.94 -25.33 -30.06
C SER A 512 21.03 -25.64 -28.84
N GLN A 513 20.07 -26.58 -28.96
CA GLN A 513 19.12 -26.96 -27.88
C GLN A 513 19.83 -27.25 -26.54
N ILE A 514 19.21 -26.79 -25.44
CA ILE A 514 19.74 -26.95 -24.08
C ILE A 514 19.74 -28.46 -23.72
N PRO A 515 20.89 -29.05 -23.34
CA PRO A 515 20.87 -30.37 -22.71
C PRO A 515 20.08 -30.25 -21.40
N LEU A 516 19.06 -31.09 -21.19
CA LEU A 516 18.22 -31.08 -19.98
C LEU A 516 19.02 -31.10 -18.66
N GLU A 517 20.27 -31.53 -18.71
CA GLU A 517 21.16 -31.77 -17.56
C GLU A 517 22.04 -30.58 -17.15
N LYS A 518 21.85 -29.37 -17.71
CA LYS A 518 22.70 -28.21 -17.39
C LYS A 518 21.99 -27.08 -16.66
N ARG A 519 22.54 -26.67 -15.50
CA ARG A 519 22.13 -25.50 -14.70
C ARG A 519 22.74 -24.22 -15.22
N ILE A 520 24.05 -24.19 -15.44
CA ILE A 520 24.78 -22.98 -15.82
C ILE A 520 25.06 -22.96 -17.34
N PHE A 521 24.37 -22.09 -18.07
CA PHE A 521 24.60 -21.91 -19.50
C PHE A 521 24.34 -20.47 -19.97
N ARG A 522 24.83 -20.17 -21.18
CA ARG A 522 24.53 -18.95 -21.91
C ARG A 522 24.31 -19.24 -23.39
N LYS A 523 23.26 -18.66 -23.98
CA LYS A 523 22.85 -18.83 -25.37
C LYS A 523 22.33 -17.52 -25.94
N ASP A 524 22.66 -17.22 -27.18
CA ASP A 524 22.08 -16.11 -27.93
C ASP A 524 20.96 -16.64 -28.82
N VAL A 525 19.78 -16.02 -28.74
CA VAL A 525 18.60 -16.35 -29.56
C VAL A 525 18.18 -15.10 -30.31
N THR A 526 17.88 -15.23 -31.59
CA THR A 526 17.28 -14.14 -32.38
C THR A 526 15.80 -14.43 -32.57
N LEU A 527 14.94 -13.50 -32.15
CA LEU A 527 13.49 -13.58 -32.27
C LEU A 527 12.98 -12.32 -32.97
N GLU A 528 12.36 -12.47 -34.14
CA GLU A 528 11.82 -11.33 -34.91
C GLU A 528 12.84 -10.19 -35.11
N GLY A 529 14.11 -10.53 -35.34
CA GLY A 529 15.20 -9.55 -35.52
C GLY A 529 15.80 -9.01 -34.22
N LYS A 530 15.21 -9.31 -33.06
CA LYS A 530 15.70 -8.89 -31.74
C LYS A 530 16.60 -9.95 -31.12
N ARG A 531 17.61 -9.50 -30.39
CA ARG A 531 18.59 -10.38 -29.73
C ARG A 531 18.16 -10.64 -28.28
N VAL A 532 17.95 -11.89 -27.93
CA VAL A 532 17.70 -12.33 -26.56
C VAL A 532 18.85 -13.19 -26.06
N ILE A 533 19.48 -12.77 -24.97
CA ILE A 533 20.55 -13.51 -24.30
C ILE A 533 19.91 -14.35 -23.20
N VAL A 534 19.87 -15.66 -23.39
CA VAL A 534 19.36 -16.62 -22.40
C VAL A 534 20.49 -17.04 -21.48
N ILE A 535 20.27 -16.90 -20.17
CA ILE A 535 21.23 -17.25 -19.12
C ILE A 535 20.53 -18.22 -18.16
N GLY A 536 21.02 -19.45 -18.11
CA GLY A 536 20.60 -20.45 -17.13
C GLY A 536 21.42 -20.36 -15.86
N MET A 537 20.77 -20.44 -14.71
CA MET A 537 21.44 -20.41 -13.40
C MET A 537 20.77 -21.27 -12.35
#